data_AF-A0A2M7N2B9-F1
#
_entry.id   AF-A0A2M7N2B9-F1
#
_cell.length_a   1.000
_cell.length_b   1.000
_cell.length_c   1.000
_cell.angle_alpha   90.00
_cell.angle_beta   90.00
_cell.angle_gamma   90.00
#
_symmetry.space_group_name_H-M   'P 1'
#
loop_
_entity.id
_entity.type
_entity.pdbx_description
1 polymer ?
#
loop_
_entity_poly.entity_id
_entity_poly.type
_entity_poly.pdbx_seq_one_letter_code
_entity_poly.pdbx_strand_id
1 'polypeptide(L)'
;GFHTSRPRNVLIADVCFKGGFIDSWGRGTLKIYDACKEAELPEPEIKEFQGGFLVTLFKDNLTEEQLTKLGLNDRQLKAVNFVKEKGKITNKEYQEINNCSRNTASNDLADLVQKKILVGSDVKGAGAFYQLK
;
A
#
# COMPACT_ATOMS: atom_id res chain seq x y z
N GLY A 1 -8.37 10.27 -22.05
CA GLY A 1 -7.38 11.26 -22.49
C GLY A 1 -6.56 10.69 -23.63
N PHE A 2 -6.25 11.49 -24.65
CA PHE A 2 -5.39 11.07 -25.77
C PHE A 2 -3.96 10.85 -25.26
N HIS A 3 -3.56 9.59 -25.08
CA HIS A 3 -2.14 9.22 -24.98
C HIS A 3 -1.71 8.70 -26.34
N THR A 4 -0.84 9.44 -27.03
CA THR A 4 -0.26 8.99 -28.31
C THR A 4 0.71 7.84 -28.05
N SER A 5 0.19 6.62 -28.00
CA SER A 5 1.00 5.42 -27.92
C SER A 5 1.66 5.19 -29.27
N ARG A 6 2.96 5.55 -29.35
CA ARG A 6 3.76 5.42 -30.56
C ARG A 6 4.69 4.21 -30.41
N PRO A 7 4.37 3.05 -31.02
CA PRO A 7 5.24 1.88 -30.94
C PRO A 7 6.57 2.19 -31.63
N ARG A 8 7.69 1.80 -31.00
CA ARG A 8 9.03 1.95 -31.59
C ARG A 8 9.21 1.12 -32.87
N ASN A 9 8.54 -0.03 -32.93
CA ASN A 9 8.48 -0.89 -34.11
C ASN A 9 7.02 -1.27 -34.40
N VAL A 10 6.45 -0.71 -35.46
CA VAL A 10 5.05 -0.88 -35.84
C VAL A 10 4.75 -2.31 -36.27
N LEU A 11 5.68 -2.98 -36.97
CA LEU A 11 5.49 -4.35 -37.46
C LEU A 11 5.37 -5.35 -36.30
N ILE A 12 6.28 -5.25 -35.32
CA ILE A 12 6.21 -6.10 -34.12
C ILE A 12 4.92 -5.84 -33.35
N ALA A 13 4.54 -4.57 -33.18
CA ALA A 13 3.31 -4.22 -32.48
C ALA A 13 2.05 -4.75 -33.18
N ASP A 14 1.99 -4.71 -34.51
CA ASP A 14 0.88 -5.25 -35.30
C ASP A 14 0.77 -6.78 -35.19
N VAL A 15 1.90 -7.49 -35.28
CA VAL A 15 1.92 -8.96 -35.09
C VAL A 15 1.50 -9.33 -33.67
N CYS A 16 2.01 -8.64 -32.65
CA CYS A 16 1.63 -8.90 -31.26
C CYS A 16 0.16 -8.60 -30.98
N PHE A 17 -0.39 -7.54 -31.59
CA PHE A 17 -1.81 -7.20 -31.48
C PHE A 17 -2.69 -8.27 -32.14
N LYS A 18 -2.38 -8.66 -33.38
CA LYS A 18 -3.11 -9.72 -34.11
C LYS A 18 -3.01 -11.07 -33.42
N GLY A 19 -1.87 -11.35 -32.77
CA GLY A 19 -1.65 -12.56 -31.96
C GLY A 19 -2.32 -12.52 -30.59
N GLY A 20 -2.96 -11.40 -30.19
CA GLY A 20 -3.62 -11.26 -28.89
C GLY A 20 -2.66 -11.09 -27.69
N PHE A 21 -1.37 -10.84 -27.93
CA PHE A 21 -0.39 -10.65 -26.87
C PHE A 21 -0.48 -9.26 -26.22
N ILE A 22 -0.97 -8.26 -26.96
CA ILE A 22 -1.16 -6.89 -26.48
C ILE A 22 -2.54 -6.36 -26.85
N ASP A 23 -3.08 -5.47 -26.03
CA ASP A 23 -4.27 -4.69 -26.36
C ASP A 23 -3.99 -3.61 -27.43
N SER A 24 -5.06 -3.00 -27.93
CA SER A 24 -5.02 -1.72 -28.65
C SER A 24 -4.19 -0.69 -27.87
N TRP A 25 -3.29 0.00 -28.56
CA TRP A 25 -2.20 0.76 -27.98
C TRP A 25 -2.66 1.88 -27.02
N GLY A 26 -1.85 2.13 -25.99
CA GLY A 26 -2.02 3.28 -25.08
C GLY A 26 -2.91 3.07 -23.87
N ARG A 27 -3.46 1.86 -23.67
CA ARG A 27 -4.31 1.55 -22.51
C ARG A 27 -3.65 0.63 -21.48
N GLY A 28 -2.55 -0.05 -21.84
CA GLY A 28 -1.92 -1.05 -20.99
C GLY A 28 -1.46 -0.53 -19.64
N THR A 29 -0.80 0.64 -19.59
CA THR A 29 -0.38 1.26 -18.33
C THR A 29 -1.56 1.63 -17.45
N LEU A 30 -2.60 2.24 -18.01
CA LEU A 30 -3.83 2.58 -17.28
C LEU A 30 -4.48 1.33 -16.67
N LYS A 31 -4.56 0.23 -17.43
CA LYS A 31 -5.08 -1.05 -16.91
C LYS A 31 -4.29 -1.56 -15.70
N ILE A 32 -2.97 -1.38 -15.66
CA ILE A 32 -2.15 -1.76 -14.49
C ILE A 32 -2.51 -0.88 -13.29
N TYR A 33 -2.61 0.45 -13.48
CA TYR A 33 -3.03 1.37 -12.42
C TYR A 33 -4.43 1.04 -11.88
N ASP A 34 -5.40 0.84 -12.78
CA ASP A 34 -6.77 0.52 -12.43
C ASP A 34 -6.85 -0.81 -11.67
N ALA A 35 -6.11 -1.85 -12.10
CA ALA A 35 -6.06 -3.14 -11.41
C ALA A 35 -5.44 -3.04 -10.00
N CYS A 36 -4.37 -2.27 -9.83
CA CYS A 36 -3.80 -2.00 -8.50
C CYS A 36 -4.82 -1.29 -7.60
N LYS A 37 -5.52 -0.29 -8.13
CA LYS A 37 -6.53 0.47 -7.39
C LYS A 37 -7.74 -0.39 -7.00
N GLU A 38 -8.24 -1.23 -7.91
CA GLU A 38 -9.33 -2.17 -7.65
C GLU A 38 -8.95 -3.21 -6.58
N ALA A 39 -7.68 -3.62 -6.55
CA ALA A 39 -7.14 -4.53 -5.53
C ALA A 39 -6.80 -3.83 -4.21
N GLU A 40 -7.11 -2.54 -4.06
CA GLU A 40 -6.72 -1.69 -2.91
C GLU A 40 -5.20 -1.70 -2.64
N LEU A 41 -4.39 -1.89 -3.70
CA LEU A 41 -2.93 -1.87 -3.65
C LEU A 41 -2.38 -0.49 -4.00
N PRO A 42 -1.11 -0.20 -3.66
CA PRO A 42 -0.49 1.04 -4.06
C PRO A 42 -0.35 1.15 -5.56
N GLU A 43 -0.31 2.39 -6.04
CA GLU A 43 -0.02 2.66 -7.44
C GLU A 43 1.36 2.10 -7.84
N PRO A 44 1.48 1.51 -9.04
CA PRO A 44 2.73 0.96 -9.52
C PRO A 44 3.75 2.07 -9.81
N GLU A 45 5.02 1.85 -9.48
CA GLU A 45 6.09 2.76 -9.87
C GLU A 45 6.62 2.36 -11.25
N ILE A 46 6.57 3.28 -12.23
CA ILE A 46 7.12 3.06 -13.57
C ILE A 46 8.21 4.09 -13.82
N LYS A 47 9.44 3.64 -14.03
CA LYS A 47 10.58 4.52 -14.32
C LYS A 47 11.47 3.96 -15.42
N GLU A 48 12.14 4.86 -16.13
CA GLU A 48 13.22 4.47 -17.02
C GLU A 48 14.43 4.04 -16.19
N PHE A 49 14.97 2.86 -16.47
CA PHE A 49 16.10 2.30 -15.76
C PHE A 49 16.98 1.51 -16.72
N GLN A 50 18.26 1.87 -16.79
CA GLN A 50 19.26 1.22 -17.66
C GLN A 50 18.82 1.03 -19.12
N GLY A 51 18.17 2.05 -19.71
CA GLY A 51 17.70 2.00 -21.10
C GLY A 51 16.46 1.15 -21.35
N GLY A 52 15.88 0.58 -20.29
CA GLY A 52 14.58 -0.08 -20.29
C GLY A 52 13.58 0.62 -19.36
N PHE A 53 12.46 -0.05 -19.11
CA PHE A 53 11.48 0.37 -18.11
C PHE A 53 11.47 -0.62 -16.96
N LEU A 54 11.53 -0.10 -15.74
CA LEU A 54 11.28 -0.86 -14.53
C LEU A 54 9.86 -0.56 -14.05
N VAL A 55 9.07 -1.62 -13.86
CA VAL A 55 7.72 -1.55 -13.30
C VAL A 55 7.74 -2.27 -11.95
N THR A 56 7.55 -1.51 -10.87
CA THR A 56 7.46 -2.04 -9.51
C THR A 56 6.00 -2.16 -9.11
N LEU A 57 5.57 -3.38 -8.80
CA LEU A 57 4.24 -3.66 -8.23
C LEU A 57 4.38 -3.91 -6.73
N PHE A 58 3.54 -3.26 -5.94
CA PHE A 58 3.57 -3.38 -4.49
C PHE A 58 2.53 -4.40 -4.02
N LYS A 59 2.91 -5.27 -3.08
CA LYS A 59 2.06 -6.34 -2.56
C LYS A 59 1.16 -5.87 -1.40
N ASP A 60 1.51 -4.79 -0.72
CA ASP A 60 0.78 -4.23 0.41
C ASP A 60 1.00 -2.71 0.54
N ASN A 61 0.02 -2.01 1.14
CA ASN A 61 0.02 -0.55 1.39
C ASN A 61 0.92 -0.11 2.55
N LEU A 62 1.70 -1.03 3.12
CA LEU A 62 2.31 -0.88 4.43
C LEU A 62 3.84 -0.91 4.35
N THR A 63 4.42 -0.54 3.20
CA THR A 63 5.86 -0.26 3.16
C THR A 63 6.16 1.00 3.98
N GLU A 64 7.32 1.06 4.64
CA GLU A 64 7.69 2.18 5.52
C GLU A 64 7.60 3.54 4.80
N GLU A 65 8.01 3.59 3.53
CA GLU A 65 7.92 4.80 2.70
C GLU A 65 6.48 5.26 2.46
N GLN A 66 5.55 4.32 2.28
CA GLN A 66 4.13 4.63 2.08
C GLN A 66 3.46 5.06 3.38
N LEU A 67 3.79 4.39 4.49
CA LEU A 67 3.31 4.78 5.81
C LEU A 67 3.84 6.15 6.24
N THR A 68 5.08 6.47 5.87
CA THR A 68 5.66 7.80 6.09
C THR A 68 4.93 8.87 5.25
N LYS A 69 4.58 8.57 3.99
CA LYS A 69 3.74 9.46 3.15
C LYS A 69 2.33 9.66 3.70
N LEU A 70 1.79 8.68 4.43
CA LEU A 70 0.51 8.78 5.15
C LEU A 70 0.60 9.63 6.44
N GLY A 71 1.77 10.18 6.76
CA GLY A 71 2.00 11.04 7.92
C GLY A 71 1.98 10.28 9.24
N LEU A 72 2.46 9.03 9.25
CA LEU A 72 2.67 8.28 10.49
C LEU A 72 3.96 8.75 11.16
N ASN A 73 3.91 8.86 12.49
CA ASN A 73 5.11 9.08 13.29
C ASN A 73 5.84 7.76 13.61
N ASP A 74 7.05 7.84 14.15
CA ASP A 74 7.90 6.68 14.46
C ASP A 74 7.22 5.65 15.38
N ARG A 75 6.39 6.11 16.33
CA ARG A 75 5.70 5.22 17.28
C ARG A 75 4.58 4.43 16.60
N GLN A 76 3.87 5.11 15.70
CA GLN A 76 2.82 4.52 14.88
C GLN A 76 3.40 3.52 13.87
N LEU A 77 4.54 3.85 13.24
CA LEU A 77 5.27 2.94 12.36
C LEU A 77 5.68 1.65 13.10
N LYS A 78 6.28 1.79 14.28
CA LYS A 78 6.64 0.64 15.14
C LYS A 78 5.43 -0.24 15.46
N ALA A 79 4.29 0.37 15.79
CA ALA A 79 3.07 -0.38 16.08
C ALA A 79 2.53 -1.14 14.87
N VAL A 80 2.56 -0.52 13.68
CA VAL A 80 2.16 -1.18 12.43
C VAL A 80 3.07 -2.39 12.15
N ASN A 81 4.39 -2.24 12.27
CA ASN A 81 5.34 -3.34 12.12
C ASN A 81 5.11 -4.45 13.15
N PHE A 82 4.83 -4.09 14.41
CA PHE A 82 4.49 -5.07 15.45
C PHE A 82 3.24 -5.87 15.11
N VAL A 83 2.18 -5.22 14.61
CA VAL A 83 0.94 -5.90 14.21
C VAL A 83 1.17 -6.77 12.98
N LYS A 84 2.05 -6.39 12.04
CA LYS A 84 2.42 -7.25 10.90
C LYS A 84 3.01 -8.58 11.36
N GLU A 85 3.88 -8.56 12.36
CA GLU A 85 4.57 -9.76 12.84
C GLU A 85 3.69 -10.62 13.77
N LYS A 86 2.96 -9.99 14.70
CA LYS A 86 2.16 -10.69 15.72
C LYS A 86 0.68 -10.85 15.39
N GLY A 87 0.18 -10.15 14.38
CA GLY A 87 -1.22 -10.16 13.94
C GLY A 87 -2.17 -9.26 14.77
N LYS A 88 -1.78 -8.81 15.96
CA LYS A 88 -2.56 -7.86 16.77
C LYS A 88 -1.69 -7.08 17.76
N ILE A 89 -2.21 -5.96 18.24
CA ILE A 89 -1.61 -5.16 19.31
C ILE A 89 -2.67 -4.71 20.31
N THR A 90 -2.35 -4.80 21.59
CA THR A 90 -3.15 -4.20 22.67
C THR A 90 -2.59 -2.85 23.07
N ASN A 91 -3.39 -2.04 23.77
CA ASN A 91 -2.92 -0.76 24.29
C ASN A 91 -1.71 -0.93 25.24
N LYS A 92 -1.66 -2.03 26.00
CA LYS A 92 -0.55 -2.34 26.90
C LYS A 92 0.73 -2.65 26.10
N GLU A 93 0.63 -3.49 25.07
CA GLU A 93 1.77 -3.80 24.19
C GLU A 93 2.28 -2.54 23.48
N TYR A 94 1.38 -1.64 23.04
CA TYR A 94 1.79 -0.35 22.46
C TYR A 94 2.59 0.50 23.44
N GLN A 95 2.16 0.57 24.70
CA GLN A 95 2.91 1.30 25.74
C GLN A 95 4.30 0.70 25.96
N GLU A 96 4.42 -0.62 25.98
CA GLU A 96 5.68 -1.34 26.19
C GLU A 96 6.67 -1.10 25.05
N ILE A 97 6.23 -1.21 23.78
CA ILE A 97 7.14 -1.04 22.63
C ILE A 97 7.57 0.42 22.40
N ASN A 98 6.73 1.38 22.83
CA ASN A 98 6.96 2.82 22.58
C ASN A 98 7.33 3.60 23.84
N ASN A 99 7.43 2.94 25.01
CA ASN A 99 7.67 3.54 26.32
C ASN A 99 6.85 4.83 26.55
N CYS A 100 5.54 4.75 26.33
CA CYS A 100 4.65 5.90 26.37
C CYS A 100 3.47 5.70 27.34
N SER A 101 2.80 6.81 27.70
CA SER A 101 1.64 6.74 28.61
C SER A 101 0.44 6.07 27.94
N ARG A 102 -0.46 5.50 28.75
CA ARG A 102 -1.73 4.93 28.30
C ARG A 102 -2.56 5.89 27.44
N ASN A 103 -2.59 7.17 27.79
CA ASN A 103 -3.36 8.17 27.04
C ASN A 103 -2.72 8.40 25.66
N THR A 104 -1.39 8.51 25.60
CA THR A 104 -0.67 8.64 24.34
C THR A 104 -0.89 7.42 23.45
N ALA A 105 -0.78 6.21 23.99
CA ALA A 105 -1.08 4.97 23.26
C ALA A 105 -2.52 4.94 22.73
N SER A 106 -3.49 5.38 23.53
CA SER A 106 -4.90 5.42 23.13
C SER A 106 -5.14 6.41 21.99
N ASN A 107 -4.53 7.60 22.06
CA ASN A 107 -4.66 8.61 21.01
C ASN A 107 -3.99 8.16 19.70
N ASP A 108 -2.77 7.62 19.77
CA ASP A 108 -2.05 7.15 18.59
C ASP A 108 -2.78 5.96 17.92
N LEU A 109 -3.30 5.01 18.71
CA LEU A 109 -4.09 3.89 18.19
C LEU A 109 -5.43 4.35 17.58
N ALA A 110 -6.09 5.34 18.20
CA ALA A 110 -7.30 5.93 17.63
C ALA A 110 -7.03 6.64 16.30
N ASP A 111 -5.91 7.36 16.18
CA ASP A 111 -5.48 7.98 14.92
C ASP A 111 -5.22 6.91 13.84
N LEU A 112 -4.56 5.80 14.18
CA LEU A 112 -4.35 4.67 13.27
C LEU A 112 -5.66 4.02 12.79
N VAL A 113 -6.67 3.95 13.66
CA VAL A 113 -8.02 3.48 13.29
C VAL A 113 -8.72 4.50 12.39
N GLN A 114 -8.61 5.79 12.69
CA GLN A 114 -9.18 6.86 11.86
C GLN A 114 -8.57 6.88 10.45
N LYS A 115 -7.27 6.63 10.35
CA LYS A 115 -6.52 6.48 9.08
C LYS A 115 -6.82 5.16 8.35
N LYS A 116 -7.70 4.31 8.89
CA LYS A 116 -8.09 2.99 8.33
C LYS A 116 -6.92 2.00 8.19
N ILE A 117 -5.87 2.17 8.98
CA ILE A 117 -4.70 1.28 9.00
C ILE A 117 -4.96 0.13 9.97
N LEU A 118 -5.56 0.43 11.12
CA LEU A 118 -5.95 -0.56 12.11
C LEU A 118 -7.48 -0.63 12.26
N VAL A 119 -7.96 -1.77 12.70
CA VAL A 119 -9.35 -1.99 13.14
C VAL A 119 -9.32 -2.47 14.59
N GLY A 120 -10.13 -1.85 15.45
CA GLY A 120 -10.32 -2.28 16.82
C GLY A 120 -11.24 -3.50 16.90
N SER A 121 -11.00 -4.38 17.87
CA SER A 121 -11.88 -5.51 18.13
C SER A 121 -13.25 -5.09 18.66
N ASP A 122 -14.22 -5.99 18.56
CA ASP A 122 -15.58 -5.76 19.10
C ASP A 122 -15.62 -5.65 20.63
N VAL A 123 -14.54 -6.05 21.31
CA VAL A 123 -14.40 -6.01 22.76
C VAL A 123 -14.00 -4.61 23.20
N LYS A 124 -14.86 -3.95 23.99
CA LYS A 124 -14.57 -2.67 24.64
C LYS A 124 -14.07 -2.89 26.07
N GLY A 125 -12.92 -2.31 26.41
CA GLY A 125 -12.35 -2.37 27.76
C GLY A 125 -11.19 -3.35 27.89
N ALA A 126 -11.11 -4.08 29.00
CA ALA A 126 -10.05 -5.06 29.23
C ALA A 126 -10.14 -6.17 28.18
N GLY A 127 -9.06 -6.39 27.43
CA GLY A 127 -9.00 -7.34 26.31
C GLY A 127 -9.25 -6.75 24.93
N ALA A 128 -9.50 -5.43 24.82
CA ALA A 128 -9.52 -4.74 23.53
C ALA A 128 -8.15 -4.85 22.82
N PHE A 129 -8.17 -5.16 21.53
CA PHE A 129 -6.98 -5.25 20.69
C PHE A 129 -7.26 -4.63 19.32
N TYR A 130 -6.19 -4.37 18.58
CA TYR A 130 -6.22 -3.76 17.25
C TYR A 130 -5.46 -4.66 16.27
N GLN A 131 -5.97 -4.78 15.04
CA GLN A 131 -5.35 -5.56 13.96
C GLN A 131 -5.26 -4.71 12.69
N LEU A 132 -4.44 -5.13 11.73
CA LEU A 132 -4.45 -4.51 10.40
C LEU A 132 -5.83 -4.67 9.77
N LYS A 133 -6.29 -3.61 9.10
CA LYS A 133 -7.52 -3.66 8.31
C LYS A 133 -7.40 -4.63 7.15
#